data_AF-A0A6P6LU73-F1
#
_entry.id   AF-A0A6P6LU73-F1
#
_cell.length_a   1.000
_cell.length_b   1.000
_cell.length_c   1.000
_cell.angle_alpha   90.00
_cell.angle_beta   90.00
_cell.angle_gamma   90.00
#
_symmetry.space_group_name_H-M   'P 1'
#
loop_
_entity.id
_entity.type
_entity.pdbx_description
1 polymer ?
#
loop_
_entity_poly.entity_id
_entity_poly.type
_entity_poly.pdbx_seq_one_letter_code
_entity_poly.pdbx_strand_id
1 'polypeptide(L)'
;MDSTLLKYSAKDYFFKAALCHFCVDMLNAKLAVQKYEEMFPAFSDSRECKLVKKLLDAFEEQNVDAYTDAVKEYDTISRLDQWLTTMLLRIKKSLQDDESDLR
;
A
#
# COMPACT_ATOMS: atom_id res chain seq x y z
N MET A 1 22.75 -3.03 19.81
CA MET A 1 22.23 -4.08 18.90
C MET A 1 21.50 -3.38 17.76
N ASP A 2 22.26 -2.84 16.80
CA ASP A 2 21.70 -2.21 15.60
C ASP A 2 21.90 -3.17 14.44
N SER A 3 20.96 -4.09 14.25
CA SER A 3 21.00 -4.97 13.09
C SER A 3 20.21 -4.32 11.96
N THR A 4 20.92 -3.88 10.92
CA THR A 4 20.36 -3.39 9.65
C THR A 4 19.34 -4.38 9.05
N LEU A 5 19.47 -5.67 9.37
CA LEU A 5 18.51 -6.73 9.02
C LEU A 5 17.14 -6.56 9.69
N LEU A 6 17.07 -6.07 10.93
CA LEU A 6 15.80 -5.77 11.63
C LEU A 6 15.12 -4.51 11.05
N LYS A 7 15.90 -3.54 10.56
CA LYS A 7 15.37 -2.29 9.97
C LYS A 7 14.78 -2.49 8.58
N TYR A 8 15.38 -3.33 7.74
CA TYR A 8 14.82 -3.68 6.43
C TYR A 8 13.54 -4.53 6.57
N SER A 9 13.52 -5.42 7.55
CA SER A 9 12.35 -6.26 7.78
C SER A 9 11.16 -5.48 8.33
N ALA A 10 11.37 -4.48 9.20
CA ALA A 10 10.27 -3.64 9.72
C ALA A 10 9.44 -2.96 8.61
N LYS A 11 10.10 -2.37 7.60
CA LYS A 11 9.39 -1.71 6.48
C LYS A 11 8.56 -2.68 5.65
N ASP A 12 9.11 -3.87 5.37
CA ASP A 12 8.41 -4.93 4.66
C ASP A 12 7.19 -5.42 5.46
N TYR A 13 7.33 -5.62 6.78
CA TYR A 13 6.21 -6.00 7.63
C TYR A 13 5.11 -4.94 7.69
N PHE A 14 5.47 -3.66 7.85
CA PHE A 14 4.49 -2.56 7.84
C PHE A 14 3.78 -2.45 6.49
N PHE A 15 4.52 -2.61 5.39
CA PHE A 15 3.94 -2.59 4.06
C PHE A 15 2.94 -3.74 3.85
N LYS A 16 3.34 -4.96 4.17
CA LYS A 16 2.47 -6.15 4.06
C LYS A 16 1.25 -6.01 4.96
N ALA A 17 1.42 -5.55 6.20
CA ALA A 17 0.31 -5.32 7.11
C ALA A 17 -0.65 -4.23 6.60
N ALA A 18 -0.14 -3.13 6.04
CA ALA A 18 -0.96 -2.07 5.45
C ALA A 18 -1.79 -2.59 4.27
N LEU A 19 -1.21 -3.39 3.37
CA LEU A 19 -1.95 -4.02 2.27
C LEU A 19 -3.03 -5.00 2.75
N CYS A 20 -2.76 -5.76 3.82
CA CYS A 20 -3.76 -6.62 4.45
C CYS A 20 -4.92 -5.81 5.04
N HIS A 21 -4.63 -4.72 5.75
CA HIS A 21 -5.67 -3.81 6.26
C HIS A 21 -6.48 -3.22 5.11
N PHE A 22 -5.83 -2.84 4.00
CA PHE A 22 -6.50 -2.25 2.84
C PHE A 22 -7.43 -3.24 2.14
N CYS A 23 -7.08 -4.53 2.10
CA CYS A 23 -8.00 -5.54 1.58
C CYS A 23 -9.25 -5.75 2.42
N VAL A 24 -9.27 -5.28 3.67
CA VAL A 24 -10.45 -5.31 4.53
C VAL A 24 -11.24 -4.02 4.35
N ASP A 25 -10.57 -2.88 4.50
CA ASP A 25 -11.19 -1.56 4.40
C ASP A 25 -10.13 -0.46 4.30
N MET A 26 -10.45 0.59 3.54
CA MET A 26 -9.53 1.71 3.27
C MET A 26 -9.25 2.57 4.51
N LEU A 27 -10.24 2.80 5.38
CA LEU A 27 -10.05 3.58 6.61
C LEU A 27 -9.10 2.86 7.58
N ASN A 28 -9.23 1.53 7.69
CA ASN A 28 -8.29 0.71 8.48
C ASN A 28 -6.85 0.83 7.97
N ALA A 29 -6.66 0.84 6.65
CA ALA A 29 -5.33 1.03 6.07
C ALA A 29 -4.75 2.41 6.36
N LYS A 30 -5.55 3.48 6.28
CA LYS A 30 -5.12 4.84 6.66
C LYS A 30 -4.63 4.92 8.10
N LEU A 31 -5.42 4.38 9.03
CA LEU A 31 -5.06 4.34 10.45
C LEU A 31 -3.81 3.50 10.71
N ALA A 32 -3.68 2.36 10.03
CA ALA A 32 -2.51 1.50 10.14
C ALA A 32 -1.24 2.21 9.65
N VAL A 33 -1.29 2.88 8.48
CA VAL A 33 -0.14 3.63 7.94
C VAL A 33 0.28 4.73 8.90
N GLN A 34 -0.64 5.57 9.39
CA GLN A 34 -0.31 6.62 10.36
C GLN A 34 0.39 6.07 11.60
N LYS A 35 -0.14 4.98 12.16
CA LYS A 35 0.48 4.29 13.30
C LYS A 35 1.88 3.78 12.98
N TYR A 36 2.10 3.22 11.79
CA TYR A 36 3.42 2.70 11.41
C TYR A 36 4.45 3.82 11.21
N GLU A 37 4.02 4.99 10.73
CA GLU A 37 4.86 6.18 10.64
C GLU A 37 5.27 6.72 12.02
N GLU A 38 4.33 6.74 12.97
CA GLU A 38 4.62 7.10 14.36
C GLU A 38 5.57 6.11 15.04
N MET A 39 5.35 4.81 14.83
CA MET A 39 6.19 3.74 15.40
C MET A 39 7.59 3.72 14.79
N PHE A 40 7.71 4.04 13.50
CA PHE A 40 8.98 4.00 12.78
C PHE A 40 9.05 5.12 11.72
N PRO A 41 9.54 6.32 12.08
CA PRO A 41 9.56 7.48 11.18
C PRO A 41 10.30 7.24 9.84
N ALA A 42 11.29 6.35 9.81
CA ALA A 42 11.99 5.98 8.58
C ALA A 42 11.15 5.14 7.59
N PHE A 43 9.93 4.73 7.98
CA PHE A 43 8.93 4.16 7.08
C PHE A 43 8.34 5.22 6.16
N SER A 44 8.10 6.44 6.66
CA SER A 44 7.51 7.54 5.87
C SER A 44 8.28 7.86 4.59
N ASP A 45 9.61 7.80 4.65
CA ASP A 45 10.47 8.07 3.49
C ASP A 45 10.62 6.87 2.55
N SER A 46 10.13 5.70 2.96
CA SER A 46 10.26 4.46 2.20
C SER A 46 9.36 4.45 0.97
N ARG A 47 9.78 3.68 -0.04
CA ARG A 47 9.02 3.51 -1.28
C ARG A 47 7.67 2.84 -1.00
N GLU A 48 7.66 1.92 -0.05
CA GLU A 48 6.49 1.16 0.38
C GLU A 48 5.43 2.07 0.98
N CYS A 49 5.79 2.94 1.94
CA CYS A 49 4.83 3.88 2.53
C CYS A 49 4.29 4.86 1.48
N LYS A 50 5.16 5.39 0.62
CA LYS A 50 4.76 6.29 -0.48
C LYS A 50 3.80 5.61 -1.46
N LEU A 51 4.03 4.35 -1.80
CA LEU A 51 3.10 3.56 -2.61
C LEU A 51 1.75 3.45 -1.90
N VAL A 52 1.70 2.96 -0.65
CA VAL A 52 0.42 2.77 0.05
C VAL A 52 -0.37 4.07 0.12
N LYS A 53 0.27 5.20 0.41
CA LYS A 53 -0.40 6.52 0.42
C LYS A 53 -1.00 6.88 -0.94
N LYS A 54 -0.23 6.75 -2.03
CA LYS A 54 -0.75 6.96 -3.40
C LYS A 54 -1.94 6.05 -3.72
N LEU A 55 -1.90 4.78 -3.28
CA LEU A 55 -3.00 3.85 -3.51
C LEU A 55 -4.25 4.23 -2.69
N LEU A 56 -4.08 4.73 -1.47
CA LEU A 56 -5.18 5.22 -0.64
C LEU A 56 -5.84 6.46 -1.25
N ASP A 57 -5.03 7.41 -1.70
CA ASP A 57 -5.50 8.63 -2.37
C ASP A 57 -6.28 8.27 -3.66
N ALA A 58 -5.71 7.39 -4.50
CA ALA A 58 -6.38 6.92 -5.71
C ALA A 58 -7.70 6.16 -5.42
N PHE A 59 -7.76 5.44 -4.30
CA PHE A 59 -8.99 4.75 -3.88
C PHE A 59 -10.06 5.73 -3.39
N GLU A 60 -9.68 6.77 -2.65
CA GLU A 60 -10.58 7.86 -2.25
C GLU A 60 -11.16 8.62 -3.45
N GLU A 61 -10.31 8.88 -4.44
CA GLU A 61 -10.71 9.58 -5.66
C GLU A 61 -11.45 8.68 -6.66
N GLN A 62 -11.65 7.39 -6.33
CA GLN A 62 -12.25 6.39 -7.22
C GLN A 62 -11.54 6.33 -8.59
N ASN A 63 -10.21 6.47 -8.57
CA ASN A 63 -9.37 6.62 -9.76
C ASN A 63 -8.51 5.37 -9.99
N VAL A 64 -9.05 4.43 -10.78
CA VAL A 64 -8.39 3.16 -11.11
C VAL A 64 -7.11 3.35 -11.93
N ASP A 65 -7.04 4.39 -12.76
CA ASP A 65 -5.87 4.70 -13.58
C ASP A 65 -4.72 5.17 -12.69
N ALA A 66 -4.99 6.10 -11.77
CA ALA A 66 -4.00 6.56 -10.79
C ALA A 66 -3.47 5.42 -9.91
N TYR A 67 -4.36 4.51 -9.48
CA TYR A 67 -3.96 3.29 -8.77
C TYR A 67 -2.99 2.44 -9.60
N THR A 68 -3.33 2.21 -10.87
CA THR A 68 -2.54 1.35 -11.77
C THR A 68 -1.18 1.96 -12.10
N ASP A 69 -1.14 3.28 -12.31
CA ASP A 69 0.10 4.02 -12.57
C ASP A 69 1.03 4.01 -11.36
N ALA A 70 0.51 4.18 -10.15
CA ALA A 70 1.30 4.09 -8.92
C ALA A 70 1.93 2.70 -8.74
N VAL A 71 1.19 1.63 -9.01
CA VAL A 71 1.70 0.25 -8.95
C VAL A 71 2.80 0.03 -10.01
N LYS A 72 2.61 0.53 -11.23
CA LYS A 72 3.56 0.41 -12.33
C LYS A 72 4.87 1.18 -12.06
N GLU A 73 4.76 2.39 -11.54
CA GLU A 73 5.92 3.19 -11.12
C GLU A 73 6.72 2.46 -10.04
N TYR A 74 6.04 1.86 -9.06
CA TYR A 74 6.70 1.08 -8.01
C TYR A 74 7.39 -0.17 -8.57
N ASP A 75 6.73 -0.95 -9.43
CA ASP A 75 7.29 -2.19 -10.01
C ASP A 75 8.56 -1.94 -10.84
N THR A 76 8.65 -0.77 -11.48
CA THR A 76 9.83 -0.36 -12.27
C THR A 76 11.09 -0.24 -11.41
N ILE A 77 10.94 0.08 -10.12
CA ILE A 77 12.06 0.31 -9.18
C ILE A 77 12.20 -0.87 -8.19
N SER A 78 11.07 -1.46 -7.80
CA SER A 78 10.92 -2.52 -6.81
C SER A 78 10.04 -3.61 -7.40
N ARG A 79 10.67 -4.64 -7.97
CA ARG A 79 9.96 -5.74 -8.62
C ARG A 79 8.94 -6.37 -7.67
N LEU A 80 7.70 -6.46 -8.11
CA LEU A 80 6.61 -7.09 -7.37
C LEU A 80 6.79 -8.61 -7.39
N ASP A 81 6.69 -9.20 -6.20
CA ASP A 81 6.55 -10.65 -6.08
C ASP A 81 5.08 -11.09 -6.27
N GLN A 82 4.87 -12.39 -6.27
CA GLN A 82 3.54 -12.97 -6.47
C GLN A 82 2.55 -12.56 -5.36
N TRP A 83 3.02 -12.44 -4.12
CA TRP A 83 2.16 -12.09 -2.99
C TRP A 83 1.68 -10.64 -3.12
N LEU A 84 2.59 -9.70 -3.36
CA LEU A 84 2.28 -8.29 -3.58
C LEU A 84 1.33 -8.11 -4.76
N THR A 85 1.61 -8.79 -5.87
CA THR A 85 0.74 -8.76 -7.06
C THR A 85 -0.67 -9.21 -6.72
N THR A 86 -0.80 -10.32 -5.98
CA THR A 86 -2.11 -10.86 -5.57
C THR A 86 -2.86 -9.88 -4.68
N MET A 87 -2.18 -9.27 -3.71
CA MET A 87 -2.80 -8.31 -2.78
C MET A 87 -3.25 -7.03 -3.50
N LEU A 88 -2.40 -6.46 -4.35
CA LEU A 88 -2.70 -5.24 -5.10
C LEU A 88 -3.86 -5.44 -6.09
N LEU A 89 -3.90 -6.60 -6.76
CA LEU A 89 -5.02 -6.94 -7.65
C LEU A 89 -6.35 -7.08 -6.90
N ARG A 90 -6.32 -7.61 -5.66
CA ARG A 90 -7.53 -7.70 -4.82
C ARG A 90 -8.06 -6.32 -4.46
N ILE A 91 -7.20 -5.39 -4.05
CA ILE A 91 -7.58 -4.02 -3.72
C ILE A 91 -8.11 -3.29 -4.97
N LYS A 92 -7.41 -3.41 -6.11
CA LYS A 92 -7.86 -2.84 -7.38
C LYS A 92 -9.25 -3.33 -7.77
N LYS A 93 -9.53 -4.62 -7.59
CA LYS A 93 -10.86 -5.16 -7.90
C LYS A 93 -11.94 -4.52 -7.03
N SER A 94 -11.69 -4.37 -5.72
CA SER A 94 -12.63 -3.68 -4.82
C SER A 94 -12.92 -2.24 -5.28
N LEU A 95 -11.90 -1.51 -5.76
CA LEU A 95 -12.07 -0.16 -6.29
C LEU A 95 -12.95 -0.13 -7.54
N GLN A 96 -12.77 -1.10 -8.44
CA GLN A 96 -13.56 -1.20 -9.67
C GLN A 96 -15.02 -1.60 -9.40
N ASP A 97 -15.23 -2.46 -8.41
CA ASP A 97 -16.58 -2.88 -7.99
C ASP A 97 -17.32 -1.67 -7.37
N ASP A 98 -16.67 -0.87 -6.51
CA ASP A 98 -17.24 0.37 -5.94
C ASP A 98 -17.59 1.43 -7.02
N GLU A 99 -16.72 1.63 -8.03
CA GLU A 99 -17.00 2.56 -9.15
C GLU A 99 -18.23 2.12 -9.95
N SER A 100 -18.46 0.80 -10.06
CA SER A 100 -19.59 0.25 -10.81
C SER A 100 -20.94 0.40 -10.11
N ASP A 101 -20.98 0.35 -8.78
CA ASP A 101 -22.20 0.56 -7.98
C ASP A 101 -22.63 2.04 -7.95
N LEU A 102 -21.70 2.97 -8.22
CA LEU A 102 -21.95 4.42 -8.28
C LEU A 102 -22.46 4.92 -9.65
N ARG A 103 -22.41 4.08 -10.70
CA ARG A 103 -22.83 4.42 -12.08
C ARG A 103 -24.19 3.87 -12.44
#